data_AF-A0A3D3YWI3-F1
#
_entry.id   AF-A0A3D3YWI3-F1
#
_cell.length_a   1.000
_cell.length_b   1.000
_cell.length_c   1.000
_cell.angle_alpha   90.00
_cell.angle_beta   90.00
_cell.angle_gamma   90.00
#
_symmetry.space_group_name_H-M   'P 1'
#
loop_
_entity.id
_entity.type
_entity.pdbx_description
1 polymer ?
#
loop_
_entity_poly.entity_id
_entity_poly.type
_entity_poly.pdbx_seq_one_letter_code
_entity_poly.pdbx_strand_id
1 'polypeptide(L)'
;MAAATATNRRARPSVRVLRSAPRVPTVALIWCLLRVLAASLAADGDTLRGAVQAVGAGGHRFGVSFDTSRPPSVLTCIIELQMLQARDVMVEVGGRPVVEGATLTLRAGDKVGLVGRNGAGKTSFLKVLAGEVAPHSGTVLRRGQLGYLRQDPMKRRDDMGGIALVHVLEARGLAAAAEQVERLRIGLEEDSSTRNVARFSRAEEAYRDAGGYSSEGEVRRIAAGLGLTEGRLDLPVGVLSGGERRRVELARILFAGSDLLLLDEPTNHLDVDAKTWLMGFLASYHGALLVVSHDLGLLDRSITRILHLDERDLIEYRGTYSQYREQRKKDEERLTKVAARQQAEIKRLADLANSMRHSTEKRARKAQTLDSRVERLKSEAVTGPKRERKVNFRFPDPPHSGRVSLVVESLRKSYSGPPVFDDIGFDLGRGERLLVLGLNGAGKTSMLRILAGESEPDRGSVRFGHGVTVGYYAQEHEG
;
A
#
# COMPACT_ATOMS: atom_id res chain seq x y z
N MET A 1 41.53 45.66 19.17
CA MET A 1 43.00 45.83 19.28
C MET A 1 43.52 44.88 20.35
N ALA A 2 44.54 44.09 20.00
CA ALA A 2 45.46 43.30 20.86
C ALA A 2 44.83 42.25 21.81
N ALA A 3 45.42 41.10 22.13
CA ALA A 3 46.48 40.24 21.59
C ALA A 3 46.31 38.89 22.33
N ALA A 4 46.73 37.78 21.73
CA ALA A 4 46.66 36.45 22.33
C ALA A 4 47.63 36.31 23.53
N THR A 5 47.21 35.62 24.60
CA THR A 5 48.11 34.80 25.42
C THR A 5 47.34 33.68 26.10
N ALA A 6 47.72 32.44 25.79
CA ALA A 6 47.19 31.24 26.41
C ALA A 6 47.72 31.10 27.84
N THR A 7 46.84 30.81 28.80
CA THR A 7 47.23 30.17 30.05
C THR A 7 46.20 29.13 30.43
N ASN A 8 46.60 27.88 30.26
CA ASN A 8 45.87 26.68 30.64
C ASN A 8 45.85 26.56 32.17
N ARG A 9 44.68 26.69 32.80
CA ARG A 9 44.41 26.17 34.16
C ARG A 9 42.90 25.99 34.38
N ARG A 10 42.49 24.71 34.33
CA ARG A 10 41.39 24.06 35.06
C ARG A 10 40.27 24.97 35.59
N ALA A 11 39.16 25.05 34.85
CA ALA A 11 37.86 25.45 35.40
C ALA A 11 36.86 24.28 35.24
N ARG A 12 36.36 23.77 36.36
CA ARG A 12 35.22 22.84 36.40
C ARG A 12 33.96 23.60 35.97
N PRO A 13 33.12 23.10 35.03
CA PRO A 13 31.76 23.60 34.92
C PRO A 13 30.85 22.78 35.84
N SER A 14 30.32 23.43 36.86
CA SER A 14 29.18 22.96 37.65
C SER A 14 27.94 22.86 36.76
N VAL A 15 27.42 21.66 36.54
CA VAL A 15 26.18 21.44 35.79
C VAL A 15 25.00 21.50 36.75
N ARG A 16 24.12 22.48 36.52
CA ARG A 16 22.83 22.66 37.18
C ARG A 16 21.88 21.57 36.67
N VAL A 17 21.32 20.77 37.57
CA VAL A 17 20.36 19.70 37.24
C VAL A 17 19.02 20.30 36.85
N LEU A 18 18.66 20.23 35.56
CA LEU A 18 17.28 20.42 35.11
C LEU A 18 16.49 19.13 35.40
N ARG A 19 15.57 19.19 36.37
CA ARG A 19 14.59 18.13 36.65
C ARG A 19 13.34 18.36 35.81
N SER A 20 13.30 17.82 34.60
CA SER A 20 12.05 17.45 33.92
C SER A 20 12.36 16.45 32.81
N ALA A 21 11.60 15.36 32.79
CA ALA A 21 11.80 14.23 31.87
C ALA A 21 11.35 14.58 30.45
N PRO A 22 12.05 14.12 29.40
CA PRO A 22 11.47 14.10 28.08
C PRO A 22 11.23 12.66 27.58
N ARG A 23 10.16 12.50 26.79
CA ARG A 23 9.79 11.27 26.06
C ARG A 23 10.95 10.86 25.13
N VAL A 24 11.06 9.57 24.85
CA VAL A 24 12.20 8.90 24.17
C VAL A 24 12.73 9.56 22.87
N PRO A 25 11.94 10.26 22.00
CA PRO A 25 12.55 10.91 20.82
C PRO A 25 13.42 12.13 21.14
N THR A 26 13.33 12.72 22.34
CA THR A 26 14.08 13.95 22.67
C THR A 26 15.53 13.64 23.06
N VAL A 27 15.81 12.44 23.61
CA VAL A 27 17.19 12.03 23.96
C VAL A 27 18.03 11.81 22.68
N ALA A 28 17.42 11.26 21.63
CA ALA A 28 18.08 11.07 20.33
C ALA A 28 18.37 12.40 19.62
N LEU A 29 17.46 13.36 19.69
CA LEU A 29 17.64 14.71 19.15
C LEU A 29 18.73 15.48 19.90
N ILE A 30 18.76 15.39 21.23
CA ILE A 30 19.81 15.95 22.08
C ILE A 30 21.17 15.29 21.78
N TRP A 31 21.20 13.97 21.52
CA TRP A 31 22.40 13.23 21.15
C TRP A 31 22.92 13.59 19.75
N CYS A 32 22.03 13.82 18.79
CA CYS A 32 22.37 14.27 17.45
C CYS A 32 22.91 15.71 17.49
N LEU A 33 22.25 16.61 18.23
CA LEU A 33 22.72 17.98 18.46
C LEU A 33 24.07 18.03 19.18
N LEU A 34 24.28 17.22 20.22
CA LEU A 34 25.57 17.14 20.93
C LEU A 34 26.70 16.61 20.02
N ARG A 35 26.40 15.68 19.11
CA ARG A 35 27.40 15.15 18.16
C ARG A 35 27.68 16.11 17.01
N VAL A 36 26.66 16.83 16.53
CA VAL A 36 26.84 17.91 15.54
C VAL A 36 27.59 19.10 16.15
N LEU A 37 27.30 19.47 17.41
CA LEU A 37 28.08 20.48 18.14
C LEU A 37 29.51 20.02 18.40
N ALA A 38 29.73 18.76 18.78
CA ALA A 38 31.08 18.22 18.97
C ALA A 38 31.87 18.14 17.66
N ALA A 39 31.22 17.82 16.54
CA ALA A 39 31.83 17.84 15.22
C ALA A 39 32.08 19.26 14.69
N SER A 40 31.21 20.22 15.03
CA SER A 40 31.36 21.64 14.67
C SER A 40 32.43 22.35 15.51
N LEU A 41 32.59 21.97 16.78
CA LEU A 41 33.67 22.45 17.66
C LEU A 41 35.04 21.83 17.34
N ALA A 42 35.08 20.74 16.56
CA ALA A 42 36.30 20.12 16.06
C ALA A 42 36.87 20.81 14.81
N ALA A 43 36.57 22.10 14.61
CA ALA A 43 37.07 22.90 13.49
C ALA A 43 38.57 23.22 13.56
N ASP A 44 39.25 22.91 14.68
CA ASP A 44 40.69 23.11 14.84
C ASP A 44 41.38 21.82 15.29
N GLY A 45 41.49 20.82 14.40
CA GLY A 45 42.54 19.77 14.42
C GLY A 45 42.70 18.84 15.64
N ASP A 46 41.97 19.05 16.74
CA ASP A 46 42.19 18.34 18.00
C ASP A 46 41.32 17.09 18.14
N THR A 47 41.97 15.97 18.45
CA THR A 47 41.32 14.68 18.66
C THR A 47 40.75 14.62 20.08
N LEU A 48 39.43 14.71 20.23
CA LEU A 48 38.77 14.60 21.53
C LEU A 48 38.47 13.14 21.88
N ARG A 49 39.04 12.68 23.00
CA ARG A 49 38.70 11.41 23.68
C ARG A 49 38.09 11.71 25.03
N GLY A 50 36.89 11.20 25.27
CA GLY A 50 36.17 11.41 26.52
C GLY A 50 35.29 10.23 26.89
N ALA A 51 34.98 10.11 28.18
CA ALA A 51 33.99 9.18 28.70
C ALA A 51 32.95 9.98 29.47
N VAL A 52 31.67 9.82 29.11
CA VAL A 52 30.56 10.40 29.88
C VAL A 52 29.89 9.26 30.63
N GLN A 53 29.75 9.44 31.94
CA GLN A 53 28.94 8.56 32.78
C GLN A 53 27.61 9.24 33.06
N ALA A 54 26.52 8.55 32.72
CA ALA A 54 25.17 8.91 33.14
C ALA A 54 24.65 7.85 34.12
N VAL A 55 24.00 8.30 35.19
CA VAL A 55 23.34 7.42 36.16
C VAL A 55 21.84 7.48 35.89
N GLY A 56 21.26 6.35 35.48
CA GLY A 56 19.81 6.22 35.30
C GLY A 56 19.07 6.16 36.64
N ALA A 57 17.76 6.42 36.63
CA ALA A 57 16.91 6.42 37.84
C ALA A 57 16.83 5.07 38.59
N GLY A 58 17.41 4.00 38.05
CA GLY A 58 17.59 2.69 38.71
C GLY A 58 19.00 2.40 39.23
N GLY A 59 19.89 3.39 39.34
CA GLY A 59 21.26 3.20 39.84
C GLY A 59 22.24 2.58 38.84
N HIS A 60 21.78 2.17 37.65
CA HIS A 60 22.65 1.69 36.58
C HIS A 60 23.51 2.83 36.03
N ARG A 61 24.84 2.64 36.11
CA ARG A 61 25.83 3.54 35.52
C ARG A 61 26.06 3.11 34.07
N PHE A 62 25.72 4.00 33.14
CA PHE A 62 26.04 3.82 31.73
C PHE A 62 27.28 4.66 31.42
N GLY A 63 28.39 4.00 31.13
CA GLY A 63 29.60 4.65 30.64
C GLY A 63 29.73 4.43 29.14
N VAL A 64 29.88 5.50 28.37
CA VAL A 64 30.22 5.40 26.94
C VAL A 64 31.45 6.26 26.68
N SER A 65 32.51 5.64 26.15
CA SER A 65 33.67 6.32 25.61
C SER A 65 33.39 6.73 24.16
N PHE A 66 33.78 7.94 23.78
CA PHE A 66 33.77 8.37 22.39
C PHE A 66 35.19 8.71 21.94
N ASP A 67 35.54 8.25 20.73
CA ASP A 67 36.79 8.54 20.04
C ASP A 67 36.45 9.18 18.69
N THR A 68 36.81 10.45 18.51
CA THR A 68 36.57 11.22 17.30
C THR A 68 37.52 10.84 16.15
N SER A 69 38.52 9.98 16.40
CA SER A 69 39.44 9.48 15.37
C SER A 69 38.83 8.42 14.44
N ARG A 70 37.58 8.01 14.65
CA ARG A 70 36.86 7.06 13.80
C ARG A 70 35.53 7.68 13.37
N PRO A 71 35.32 7.99 12.07
CA PRO A 71 34.00 8.42 11.63
C PRO A 71 32.99 7.30 11.92
N PRO A 72 31.76 7.61 12.37
CA PRO A 72 30.70 6.61 12.38
C PRO A 72 30.56 6.08 10.95
N SER A 73 30.68 4.77 10.76
CA SER A 73 30.54 4.20 9.42
C SER A 73 29.14 4.53 8.92
N VAL A 74 29.06 5.08 7.70
CA VAL A 74 27.82 5.49 7.03
C VAL A 74 26.75 4.37 7.08
N LEU A 75 27.17 3.10 7.23
CA LEU A 75 26.31 1.94 7.47
C LEU A 75 25.38 2.07 8.68
N THR A 76 25.82 2.61 9.82
CA THR A 76 24.97 2.67 11.04
C THR A 76 23.81 3.65 10.87
N CYS A 77 24.05 4.77 10.17
CA CYS A 77 23.01 5.75 9.86
C CYS A 77 22.06 5.26 8.74
N ILE A 78 22.57 4.51 7.76
CA ILE A 78 21.75 3.89 6.69
C ILE A 78 20.77 2.85 7.26
N ILE A 79 21.18 2.11 8.30
CA ILE A 79 20.32 1.09 8.94
C ILE A 79 19.17 1.75 9.72
N GLU A 80 19.36 2.93 10.31
CA GLU A 80 18.30 3.62 11.07
C GLU A 80 17.15 4.15 10.20
N LEU A 81 17.36 4.33 8.90
CA LEU A 81 16.34 4.83 7.96
C LEU A 81 15.56 3.73 7.23
N GLN A 82 15.89 2.45 7.43
CA GLN A 82 15.21 1.31 6.81
C GLN A 82 13.99 0.90 7.63
N MET A 83 12.80 1.08 7.06
CA MET A 83 11.51 0.73 7.67
C MET A 83 11.13 -0.73 7.39
N LEU A 84 11.43 -1.22 6.18
CA LEU A 84 11.20 -2.61 5.78
C LEU A 84 12.43 -3.14 5.06
N GLN A 85 12.85 -4.35 5.43
CA GLN A 85 13.90 -5.08 4.72
C GLN A 85 13.46 -6.53 4.53
N ALA A 86 13.38 -6.96 3.28
CA ALA A 86 13.18 -8.35 2.89
C ALA A 86 14.45 -8.83 2.19
N ARG A 87 15.00 -9.97 2.61
CA ARG A 87 16.20 -10.58 2.00
C ARG A 87 15.89 -12.02 1.62
N ASP A 88 16.12 -12.32 0.35
CA ASP A 88 16.00 -13.65 -0.25
C ASP A 88 14.67 -14.35 0.11
N VAL A 89 13.58 -13.58 0.06
CA VAL A 89 12.27 -14.05 0.52
C VAL A 89 11.61 -14.93 -0.53
N MET A 90 11.26 -16.14 -0.12
CA MET A 90 10.44 -17.06 -0.90
C MET A 90 9.03 -17.12 -0.33
N VAL A 91 8.03 -17.00 -1.22
CA VAL A 91 6.62 -17.09 -0.86
C VAL A 91 5.96 -18.23 -1.63
N GLU A 92 5.30 -19.10 -0.88
CA GLU A 92 4.62 -20.26 -1.41
C GLU A 92 3.12 -20.21 -1.07
N VAL A 93 2.28 -20.56 -2.03
CA VAL A 93 0.83 -20.61 -1.84
C VAL A 93 0.32 -21.95 -2.35
N GLY A 94 -0.21 -22.77 -1.45
CA GLY A 94 -0.80 -24.06 -1.82
C GLY A 94 0.18 -25.02 -2.51
N GLY A 95 1.43 -25.09 -2.04
CA GLY A 95 2.44 -25.99 -2.62
C GLY A 95 3.16 -25.43 -3.85
N ARG A 96 2.87 -24.19 -4.26
CA ARG A 96 3.45 -23.57 -5.47
C ARG A 96 4.22 -22.31 -5.10
N PRO A 97 5.50 -22.19 -5.50
CA PRO A 97 6.25 -20.97 -5.30
C PRO A 97 5.68 -19.88 -6.18
N VAL A 98 5.40 -18.73 -5.56
CA VAL A 98 4.82 -17.57 -6.22
C VAL A 98 5.80 -16.42 -6.29
N VAL A 99 6.71 -16.33 -5.31
CA VAL A 99 7.84 -15.39 -5.31
C VAL A 99 9.09 -16.16 -4.91
N GLU A 100 10.19 -16.01 -5.65
CA GLU A 100 11.46 -16.68 -5.39
C GLU A 100 12.58 -15.63 -5.21
N GLY A 101 13.33 -15.71 -4.12
CA GLY A 101 14.52 -14.89 -3.86
C GLY A 101 14.30 -13.37 -3.79
N ALA A 102 13.09 -12.91 -3.45
CA ALA A 102 12.78 -11.48 -3.44
C ALA A 102 13.57 -10.72 -2.38
N THR A 103 14.36 -9.74 -2.81
CA THR A 103 15.11 -8.84 -1.94
C THR A 103 14.66 -7.41 -2.18
N LEU A 104 14.19 -6.72 -1.14
CA LEU A 104 13.84 -5.30 -1.21
C LEU A 104 14.15 -4.56 0.09
N THR A 105 14.29 -3.25 -0.03
CA THR A 105 14.38 -2.35 1.11
C THR A 105 13.47 -1.15 0.89
N LEU A 106 12.70 -0.80 1.92
CA LEU A 106 11.93 0.44 1.98
C LEU A 106 12.51 1.33 3.07
N ARG A 107 12.80 2.57 2.71
CA ARG A 107 13.28 3.61 3.61
C ARG A 107 12.14 4.56 3.95
N ALA A 108 12.33 5.35 5.00
CA ALA A 108 11.42 6.44 5.32
C ALA A 108 11.26 7.38 4.10
N GLY A 109 10.01 7.71 3.75
CA GLY A 109 9.66 8.55 2.61
C GLY A 109 9.63 7.85 1.24
N ASP A 110 10.05 6.58 1.15
CA ASP A 110 9.95 5.84 -0.10
C ASP A 110 8.50 5.56 -0.45
N LYS A 111 8.12 5.88 -1.70
CA LYS A 111 6.82 5.56 -2.27
C LYS A 111 7.02 4.57 -3.40
N VAL A 112 6.57 3.34 -3.18
CA VAL A 112 6.85 2.20 -4.04
C VAL A 112 5.55 1.60 -4.55
N GLY A 113 5.44 1.45 -5.86
CA GLY A 113 4.33 0.71 -6.48
C GLY A 113 4.71 -0.75 -6.69
N LEU A 114 3.83 -1.70 -6.39
CA LEU A 114 3.99 -3.11 -6.74
C LEU A 114 3.00 -3.47 -7.86
N VAL A 115 3.54 -3.87 -9.00
CA VAL A 115 2.80 -4.23 -10.22
C VAL A 115 3.14 -5.64 -10.64
N GLY A 116 2.21 -6.28 -11.35
CA GLY A 116 2.38 -7.65 -11.81
C GLY A 116 1.06 -8.21 -12.31
N ARG A 117 1.11 -9.37 -12.95
CA ARG A 117 -0.07 -10.02 -13.52
C ARG A 117 -1.04 -10.47 -12.41
N ASN A 118 -2.30 -10.69 -12.78
CA ASN A 118 -3.26 -11.29 -11.85
C ASN A 118 -2.83 -12.72 -11.55
N GLY A 119 -2.81 -13.09 -10.27
CA GLY A 119 -2.27 -14.37 -9.81
C GLY A 119 -0.73 -14.44 -9.72
N ALA A 120 0.00 -13.35 -9.96
CA ALA A 120 1.46 -13.31 -9.79
C ALA A 120 1.92 -13.34 -8.32
N GLY A 121 1.00 -13.28 -7.35
CA GLY A 121 1.32 -13.36 -5.92
C GLY A 121 1.47 -12.04 -5.18
N LYS A 122 1.07 -10.90 -5.77
CA LYS A 122 1.17 -9.57 -5.15
C LYS A 122 0.60 -9.53 -3.72
N THR A 123 -0.64 -9.99 -3.56
CA THR A 123 -1.33 -10.10 -2.27
C THR A 123 -0.63 -11.04 -1.30
N SER A 124 -0.19 -12.21 -1.78
CA SER A 124 0.53 -13.18 -0.96
C SER A 124 1.87 -12.64 -0.47
N PHE A 125 2.57 -11.90 -1.33
CA PHE A 125 3.80 -11.23 -0.99
C PHE A 125 3.59 -10.14 0.08
N LEU A 126 2.56 -9.31 -0.08
CA LEU A 126 2.17 -8.32 0.92
C LEU A 126 1.82 -8.94 2.28
N LYS A 127 1.12 -10.09 2.31
CA LYS A 127 0.82 -10.80 3.55
C LYS A 127 2.09 -11.23 4.29
N VAL A 128 3.10 -11.68 3.55
CA VAL A 128 4.42 -12.03 4.12
C VAL A 128 5.16 -10.80 4.62
N LEU A 129 5.14 -9.70 3.85
CA LEU A 129 5.74 -8.42 4.29
C LEU A 129 5.03 -7.83 5.50
N ALA A 130 3.70 -7.97 5.60
CA ALA A 130 2.90 -7.56 6.74
C ALA A 130 3.05 -8.50 7.95
N GLY A 131 3.58 -9.72 7.74
CA GLY A 131 3.76 -10.75 8.76
C GLY A 131 2.50 -11.46 9.19
N GLU A 132 1.46 -11.45 8.35
CA GLU A 132 0.33 -12.37 8.53
C GLU A 132 0.72 -13.82 8.24
N VAL A 133 1.71 -14.00 7.36
CA VAL A 133 2.23 -15.32 6.95
C VAL A 133 3.74 -15.29 7.04
N ALA A 134 4.35 -16.35 7.59
CA ALA A 134 5.80 -16.49 7.60
C ALA A 134 6.31 -16.79 6.17
N PRO A 135 7.46 -16.23 5.76
CA PRO A 135 8.07 -16.62 4.50
C PRO A 135 8.49 -18.09 4.54
N HIS A 136 8.50 -18.77 3.39
CA HIS A 136 9.02 -20.15 3.29
C HIS A 136 10.53 -20.18 3.56
N SER A 137 11.25 -19.20 3.00
CA SER A 137 12.67 -18.95 3.27
C SER A 137 12.96 -17.45 3.19
N GLY A 138 14.12 -17.05 3.70
CA GLY A 138 14.53 -15.64 3.77
C GLY A 138 14.11 -14.95 5.07
N THR A 139 14.36 -13.65 5.13
CA THR A 139 14.11 -12.84 6.35
C THR A 139 13.38 -11.54 6.02
N VAL A 140 12.41 -11.19 6.86
CA VAL A 140 11.68 -9.92 6.79
C VAL A 140 11.83 -9.19 8.12
N LEU A 141 12.47 -8.02 8.08
CA LEU A 141 12.66 -7.13 9.22
C LEU A 141 11.82 -5.86 9.01
N ARG A 142 11.15 -5.43 10.08
CA ARG A 142 10.25 -4.27 10.11
C ARG A 142 10.58 -3.38 11.28
N ARG A 143 10.39 -2.07 11.10
CA ARG A 143 10.55 -1.06 12.15
C ARG A 143 9.39 -0.08 12.10
N GLY A 144 9.06 0.47 13.26
CA GLY A 144 7.95 1.42 13.41
C GLY A 144 6.58 0.74 13.40
N GLN A 145 5.54 1.56 13.37
CA GLN A 145 4.17 1.09 13.23
C GLN A 145 3.86 0.74 11.77
N LEU A 146 3.15 -0.38 11.57
CA LEU A 146 2.71 -0.87 10.27
C LEU A 146 1.20 -0.72 10.13
N GLY A 147 0.77 -0.01 9.08
CA GLY A 147 -0.61 -0.03 8.61
C GLY A 147 -0.73 -0.95 7.40
N TYR A 148 -1.52 -2.00 7.50
CA TYR A 148 -1.74 -2.95 6.40
C TYR A 148 -3.22 -3.02 6.01
N LEU A 149 -3.53 -2.66 4.75
CA LEU A 149 -4.85 -2.84 4.16
C LEU A 149 -4.86 -4.10 3.31
N ARG A 150 -5.71 -5.04 3.71
CA ARG A 150 -5.97 -6.29 2.99
C ARG A 150 -6.94 -6.08 1.83
N GLN A 151 -6.80 -6.90 0.80
CA GLN A 151 -7.76 -6.93 -0.30
C GLN A 151 -9.16 -7.37 0.14
N ASP A 152 -9.29 -8.30 1.08
CA ASP A 152 -10.57 -8.74 1.62
C ASP A 152 -10.79 -8.21 3.04
N PRO A 153 -11.89 -7.49 3.32
CA PRO A 153 -12.23 -7.10 4.68
C PRO A 153 -12.49 -8.38 5.48
N MET A 154 -11.81 -8.54 6.62
CA MET A 154 -12.01 -9.71 7.48
C MET A 154 -13.50 -9.80 7.85
N LYS A 155 -14.15 -10.94 7.55
CA LYS A 155 -15.44 -11.34 8.12
C LYS A 155 -15.26 -11.73 9.60
N ARG A 156 -14.57 -10.92 10.43
CA ARG A 156 -14.56 -11.14 11.89
C ARG A 156 -15.96 -10.76 12.38
N ARG A 157 -16.80 -11.75 12.65
CA ARG A 157 -18.15 -11.54 13.19
C ARG A 157 -18.12 -11.05 14.65
N ASP A 158 -17.01 -11.24 15.35
CA ASP A 158 -17.00 -11.14 16.81
C ASP A 158 -16.64 -9.74 17.36
N ASP A 159 -16.07 -8.82 16.56
CA ASP A 159 -15.66 -7.46 16.98
C ASP A 159 -16.52 -6.32 16.39
N MET A 160 -17.61 -6.64 15.68
CA MET A 160 -18.30 -5.69 14.77
C MET A 160 -19.53 -5.00 15.38
N GLY A 161 -19.69 -5.06 16.71
CA GLY A 161 -20.78 -4.40 17.43
C GLY A 161 -20.57 -2.91 17.69
N GLY A 162 -19.32 -2.43 17.55
CA GLY A 162 -18.95 -1.04 17.81
C GLY A 162 -19.40 -0.08 16.71
N ILE A 163 -19.52 1.20 17.08
CA ILE A 163 -19.76 2.31 16.17
C ILE A 163 -18.52 2.52 15.28
N ALA A 164 -18.71 2.75 13.98
CA ALA A 164 -17.61 2.90 13.03
C ALA A 164 -16.63 4.04 13.38
N LEU A 165 -17.12 5.15 13.94
CA LEU A 165 -16.28 6.23 14.45
C LEU A 165 -15.32 5.75 15.56
N VAL A 166 -15.85 5.02 16.55
CA VAL A 166 -15.08 4.49 17.69
C VAL A 166 -14.00 3.54 17.17
N HIS A 167 -14.38 2.64 16.26
CA HIS A 167 -13.48 1.69 15.61
C HIS A 167 -12.30 2.37 14.89
N VAL A 168 -12.52 3.54 14.28
CA VAL A 168 -11.43 4.32 13.66
C VAL A 168 -10.54 4.96 14.71
N LEU A 169 -11.12 5.54 15.76
CA LEU A 169 -10.39 6.20 16.86
C LEU A 169 -9.52 5.22 17.67
N GLU A 170 -9.91 3.95 17.74
CA GLU A 170 -9.12 2.87 18.35
C GLU A 170 -7.74 2.69 17.71
N ALA A 171 -7.55 3.08 16.45
CA ALA A 171 -6.25 2.98 15.77
C ALA A 171 -5.13 3.72 16.49
N ARG A 172 -5.46 4.84 17.17
CA ARG A 172 -4.54 5.63 18.00
C ARG A 172 -4.80 5.43 19.51
N GLY A 173 -5.64 4.47 19.90
CA GLY A 173 -6.04 4.23 21.29
C GLY A 173 -6.91 5.35 21.90
N LEU A 174 -7.48 6.23 21.07
CA LEU A 174 -8.19 7.42 21.54
C LEU A 174 -9.57 7.09 22.11
N ALA A 175 -10.23 6.06 21.61
CA ALA A 175 -11.52 5.59 22.14
C ALA A 175 -11.41 5.19 23.62
N ALA A 176 -10.43 4.33 23.95
CA ALA A 176 -10.19 3.90 25.32
C ALA A 176 -9.74 5.06 26.22
N ALA A 177 -8.94 6.00 25.69
CA ALA A 177 -8.52 7.18 26.42
C ALA A 177 -9.71 8.11 26.73
N ALA A 178 -10.63 8.31 25.78
CA ALA A 178 -11.85 9.11 25.98
C ALA A 178 -12.74 8.49 27.07
N GLU A 179 -12.97 7.17 27.00
CA GLU A 179 -13.74 6.45 28.01
C GLU A 179 -13.09 6.53 29.41
N GLN A 180 -11.76 6.44 29.47
CA GLN A 180 -11.02 6.58 30.72
C GLN A 180 -11.16 7.99 31.31
N VAL A 181 -11.10 9.04 30.49
CA VAL A 181 -11.30 10.43 30.94
C VAL A 181 -12.71 10.60 31.51
N GLU A 182 -13.73 10.12 30.81
CA GLU A 182 -15.12 10.25 31.27
C GLU A 182 -15.37 9.45 32.56
N ARG A 183 -14.83 8.23 32.66
CA ARG A 183 -14.92 7.41 33.88
C ARG A 183 -14.28 8.10 35.08
N LEU A 184 -13.10 8.73 34.89
CA LEU A 184 -12.42 9.48 35.93
C LEU A 184 -13.14 10.79 36.29
N ARG A 185 -13.84 11.40 35.33
CA ARG A 185 -14.69 12.57 35.59
C ARG A 185 -15.88 12.22 36.48
N ILE A 186 -16.60 11.14 36.17
CA ILE A 186 -17.71 10.65 37.01
C ILE A 186 -17.20 10.32 38.42
N GLY A 187 -16.08 9.61 38.53
CA GLY A 187 -15.47 9.30 39.84
C GLY A 187 -14.98 10.53 40.61
N LEU A 188 -14.69 11.65 39.93
CA LEU A 188 -14.34 12.92 40.57
C LEU A 188 -15.56 13.65 41.12
N GLU A 189 -16.72 13.52 40.46
CA GLU A 189 -18.02 14.00 40.96
C GLU A 189 -18.44 13.26 42.24
N GLU A 190 -18.07 11.98 42.37
CA GLU A 190 -18.32 11.16 43.58
C GLU A 190 -17.30 11.41 44.72
N ASP A 191 -16.00 11.48 44.41
CA ASP A 191 -14.93 11.74 45.39
C ASP A 191 -13.88 12.70 44.81
N SER A 192 -13.91 13.95 45.27
CA SER A 192 -12.99 15.03 44.88
C SER A 192 -11.66 15.01 45.65
N SER A 193 -11.20 13.85 46.11
CA SER A 193 -9.89 13.69 46.74
C SER A 193 -8.73 14.13 45.82
N THR A 194 -7.65 14.65 46.41
CA THR A 194 -6.45 15.11 45.66
C THR A 194 -5.88 14.04 44.74
N ARG A 195 -6.07 12.75 45.08
CA ARG A 195 -5.66 11.61 44.26
C ARG A 195 -6.50 11.48 42.98
N ASN A 196 -7.82 11.63 43.08
CA ASN A 196 -8.71 11.52 41.92
C ASN A 196 -8.56 12.72 40.99
N VAL A 197 -8.40 13.92 41.55
CA VAL A 197 -8.04 15.13 40.78
C VAL A 197 -6.76 14.87 39.98
N ALA A 198 -5.69 14.39 40.63
CA ALA A 198 -4.42 14.14 39.95
C ALA A 198 -4.51 13.04 38.87
N ARG A 199 -5.37 12.02 39.06
CA ARG A 199 -5.60 10.97 38.05
C ARG A 199 -6.36 11.51 36.84
N PHE A 200 -7.44 12.26 37.08
CA PHE A 200 -8.21 12.91 36.03
C PHE A 200 -7.34 13.87 35.22
N SER A 201 -6.60 14.78 35.87
CA SER A 201 -5.74 15.74 35.17
C SER A 201 -4.69 15.05 34.29
N ARG A 202 -4.07 13.96 34.76
CA ARG A 202 -3.10 13.20 33.95
C ARG A 202 -3.75 12.52 32.74
N ALA A 203 -4.94 11.94 32.91
CA ALA A 203 -5.66 11.29 31.82
C ALA A 203 -6.14 12.31 30.78
N GLU A 204 -6.67 13.45 31.23
CA GLU A 204 -7.11 14.55 30.37
C GLU A 204 -5.94 15.16 29.59
N GLU A 205 -4.79 15.38 30.25
CA GLU A 205 -3.57 15.85 29.59
C GLU A 205 -3.07 14.84 28.56
N ALA A 206 -3.04 13.54 28.88
CA ALA A 206 -2.65 12.50 27.92
C ALA A 206 -3.61 12.41 26.72
N TYR A 207 -4.91 12.55 26.94
CA TYR A 207 -5.92 12.57 25.88
C TYR A 207 -5.77 13.81 24.97
N ARG A 208 -5.52 14.98 25.57
CA ARG A 208 -5.24 16.23 24.85
C ARG A 208 -3.97 16.12 24.01
N ASP A 209 -2.88 15.62 24.60
CA ASP A 209 -1.59 15.39 23.95
C ASP A 209 -1.71 14.46 22.73
N ALA A 210 -2.56 13.43 22.85
CA ALA A 210 -2.82 12.49 21.76
C ALA A 210 -3.76 13.06 20.68
N GLY A 211 -4.22 14.31 20.82
CA GLY A 211 -5.07 15.00 19.85
C GLY A 211 -6.55 14.63 19.92
N GLY A 212 -7.03 14.08 21.05
CA GLY A 212 -8.37 13.52 21.20
C GLY A 212 -9.54 14.48 20.91
N TYR A 213 -9.37 15.79 21.14
CA TYR A 213 -10.42 16.78 20.85
C TYR A 213 -10.55 17.11 19.36
N SER A 214 -9.47 16.98 18.58
CA SER A 214 -9.46 17.23 17.13
C SER A 214 -9.61 15.97 16.29
N SER A 215 -9.43 14.79 16.89
CA SER A 215 -9.37 13.51 16.19
C SER A 215 -10.68 13.12 15.53
N GLU A 216 -11.83 13.40 16.14
CA GLU A 216 -13.12 13.11 15.50
C GLU A 216 -13.27 13.89 14.19
N GLY A 217 -12.95 15.19 14.20
CA GLY A 217 -12.99 16.02 13.00
C GLY A 217 -12.01 15.52 11.93
N GLU A 218 -10.82 15.05 12.32
CA GLU A 218 -9.85 14.42 11.40
C GLU A 218 -10.42 13.14 10.77
N VAL A 219 -11.00 12.26 11.57
CA VAL A 219 -11.63 11.01 11.11
C VAL A 219 -12.78 11.31 10.15
N ARG A 220 -13.67 12.25 10.49
CA ARG A 220 -14.79 12.63 9.62
C ARG A 220 -14.29 13.22 8.28
N ARG A 221 -13.21 14.01 8.28
CA ARG A 221 -12.59 14.51 7.03
C ARG A 221 -12.01 13.39 6.17
N ILE A 222 -11.28 12.43 6.77
CA ILE A 222 -10.73 11.27 6.05
C ILE A 222 -11.86 10.42 5.47
N ALA A 223 -12.88 10.13 6.26
CA ALA A 223 -14.03 9.33 5.83
C ALA A 223 -14.81 10.00 4.70
N ALA A 224 -15.06 11.31 4.80
CA ALA A 224 -15.72 12.08 3.74
C ALA A 224 -14.89 12.08 2.45
N GLY A 225 -13.56 12.23 2.54
CA GLY A 225 -12.65 12.11 1.40
C GLY A 225 -12.66 10.74 0.72
N LEU A 226 -12.93 9.67 1.48
CA LEU A 226 -13.15 8.32 0.96
C LEU A 226 -14.58 8.08 0.43
N GLY A 227 -15.42 9.11 0.44
CA GLY A 227 -16.80 9.05 -0.04
C GLY A 227 -17.76 8.34 0.91
N LEU A 228 -17.49 8.31 2.22
CA LEU A 228 -18.49 7.89 3.22
C LEU A 228 -19.43 9.06 3.51
N THR A 229 -20.74 8.84 3.32
CA THR A 229 -21.76 9.87 3.57
C THR A 229 -21.88 10.19 5.05
N GLU A 230 -22.37 11.40 5.35
CA GLU A 230 -22.64 11.84 6.73
C GLU A 230 -23.57 10.85 7.45
N GLY A 231 -23.31 10.60 8.73
CA GLY A 231 -24.06 9.64 9.55
C GLY A 231 -23.61 8.18 9.45
N ARG A 232 -22.86 7.77 8.41
CA ARG A 232 -22.40 6.37 8.29
C ARG A 232 -21.39 5.97 9.37
N LEU A 233 -20.59 6.91 9.84
CA LEU A 233 -19.65 6.68 10.93
C LEU A 233 -20.34 6.46 12.28
N ASP A 234 -21.58 6.94 12.42
CA ASP A 234 -22.36 6.84 13.65
C ASP A 234 -23.13 5.49 13.71
N LEU A 235 -23.09 4.70 12.64
CA LEU A 235 -23.68 3.37 12.57
C LEU A 235 -22.72 2.27 13.07
N PRO A 236 -23.26 1.15 13.56
CA PRO A 236 -22.46 -0.04 13.84
C PRO A 236 -21.80 -0.58 12.56
N VAL A 237 -20.53 -1.02 12.65
CA VAL A 237 -19.78 -1.52 11.49
C VAL A 237 -20.46 -2.74 10.84
N GLY A 238 -21.19 -3.55 11.63
CA GLY A 238 -21.96 -4.68 11.15
C GLY A 238 -23.08 -4.33 10.15
N VAL A 239 -23.64 -3.12 10.22
CA VAL A 239 -24.74 -2.64 9.36
C VAL A 239 -24.22 -2.10 8.02
N LEU A 240 -22.96 -1.71 7.95
CA LEU A 240 -22.34 -1.16 6.75
C LEU A 240 -22.21 -2.23 5.65
N SER A 241 -22.40 -1.80 4.40
CA SER A 241 -22.12 -2.63 3.22
C SER A 241 -20.64 -3.02 3.18
N GLY A 242 -20.30 -4.08 2.43
CA GLY A 242 -18.90 -4.54 2.30
C GLY A 242 -17.95 -3.45 1.79
N GLY A 243 -18.43 -2.60 0.87
CA GLY A 243 -17.67 -1.46 0.35
C GLY A 243 -17.49 -0.33 1.39
N GLU A 244 -18.54 0.02 2.13
CA GLU A 244 -18.46 1.01 3.21
C GLU A 244 -17.55 0.54 4.34
N ARG A 245 -17.65 -0.72 4.73
CA ARG A 245 -16.76 -1.34 5.73
C ARG A 245 -15.30 -1.27 5.31
N ARG A 246 -14.99 -1.57 4.05
CA ARG A 246 -13.64 -1.42 3.50
C ARG A 246 -13.15 0.03 3.57
N ARG A 247 -14.01 1.02 3.29
CA ARG A 247 -13.69 2.45 3.43
C ARG A 247 -13.41 2.84 4.88
N VAL A 248 -14.17 2.30 5.84
CA VAL A 248 -13.93 2.51 7.28
C VAL A 248 -12.58 1.90 7.70
N GLU A 249 -12.24 0.70 7.24
CA GLU A 249 -10.93 0.09 7.49
C GLU A 249 -9.78 0.90 6.89
N LEU A 250 -9.96 1.38 5.65
CA LEU A 250 -8.99 2.28 5.02
C LEU A 250 -8.85 3.58 5.83
N ALA A 251 -9.96 4.19 6.28
CA ALA A 251 -9.93 5.37 7.13
C ALA A 251 -9.16 5.11 8.44
N ARG A 252 -9.39 3.95 9.07
CA ARG A 252 -8.67 3.51 10.28
C ARG A 252 -7.16 3.43 10.06
N ILE A 253 -6.73 2.83 8.95
CA ILE A 253 -5.31 2.66 8.62
C ILE A 253 -4.65 4.01 8.29
N LEU A 254 -5.31 4.87 7.53
CA LEU A 254 -4.80 6.21 7.21
C LEU A 254 -4.74 7.09 8.46
N PHE A 255 -5.75 6.99 9.33
CA PHE A 255 -5.80 7.71 10.59
C PHE A 255 -4.73 7.21 11.57
N ALA A 256 -4.38 5.91 11.59
CA ALA A 256 -3.35 5.39 12.49
C ALA A 256 -2.03 6.16 12.43
N GLY A 257 -1.69 6.75 11.27
CA GLY A 257 -0.46 7.53 11.12
C GLY A 257 0.80 6.68 11.26
N SER A 258 0.75 5.44 10.77
CA SER A 258 1.84 4.48 10.82
C SER A 258 3.13 5.01 10.15
N ASP A 259 4.28 4.38 10.37
CA ASP A 259 5.53 4.74 9.68
C ASP A 259 5.64 4.06 8.32
N LEU A 260 5.05 2.86 8.21
CA LEU A 260 5.02 2.01 7.03
C LEU A 260 3.56 1.69 6.66
N LEU A 261 3.17 1.99 5.42
CA LEU A 261 1.88 1.62 4.85
C LEU A 261 2.04 0.57 3.76
N LEU A 262 1.31 -0.53 3.90
CA LEU A 262 1.18 -1.60 2.92
C LEU A 262 -0.28 -1.64 2.46
N LEU A 263 -0.56 -1.29 1.20
CA LEU A 263 -1.93 -1.19 0.71
C LEU A 263 -2.15 -2.13 -0.48
N ASP A 264 -3.09 -3.08 -0.33
CA ASP A 264 -3.45 -4.04 -1.38
C ASP A 264 -4.76 -3.63 -2.09
N GLU A 265 -4.63 -3.15 -3.33
CA GLU A 265 -5.72 -2.63 -4.17
C GLU A 265 -6.64 -1.64 -3.42
N PRO A 266 -6.11 -0.55 -2.85
CA PRO A 266 -6.89 0.36 -2.01
C PRO A 266 -7.92 1.19 -2.81
N THR A 267 -7.74 1.31 -4.13
CA THR A 267 -8.68 2.01 -5.01
C THR A 267 -9.90 1.17 -5.39
N ASN A 268 -9.90 -0.13 -5.03
CA ASN A 268 -11.04 -0.99 -5.34
C ASN A 268 -12.28 -0.55 -4.54
N HIS A 269 -13.45 -0.58 -5.18
CA HIS A 269 -14.73 -0.10 -4.61
C HIS A 269 -14.79 1.41 -4.28
N LEU A 270 -13.80 2.21 -4.72
CA LEU A 270 -13.85 3.67 -4.67
C LEU A 270 -14.38 4.24 -5.99
N ASP A 271 -15.20 5.29 -5.88
CA ASP A 271 -15.57 6.12 -7.02
C ASP A 271 -14.40 7.02 -7.44
N VAL A 272 -14.55 7.70 -8.58
CA VAL A 272 -13.47 8.49 -9.18
C VAL A 272 -13.00 9.62 -8.24
N ASP A 273 -13.92 10.24 -7.51
CA ASP A 273 -13.62 11.33 -6.59
C ASP A 273 -12.84 10.83 -5.37
N ALA A 274 -13.31 9.75 -4.73
CA ALA A 274 -12.62 9.12 -3.61
C ALA A 274 -11.25 8.55 -4.01
N LYS A 275 -11.13 7.98 -5.22
CA LYS A 275 -9.83 7.57 -5.77
C LYS A 275 -8.88 8.76 -5.87
N THR A 276 -9.32 9.87 -6.46
CA THR A 276 -8.49 11.06 -6.64
C THR A 276 -8.05 11.64 -5.30
N TRP A 277 -8.96 11.72 -4.33
CA TRP A 277 -8.67 12.16 -2.97
C TRP A 277 -7.64 11.26 -2.29
N LEU A 278 -7.85 9.94 -2.33
CA LEU A 278 -6.92 8.97 -1.73
C LEU A 278 -5.52 9.09 -2.34
N MET A 279 -5.42 9.22 -3.67
CA MET A 279 -4.12 9.36 -4.32
C MET A 279 -3.43 10.67 -3.93
N GLY A 280 -4.18 11.77 -3.78
CA GLY A 280 -3.66 13.03 -3.24
C GLY A 280 -3.14 12.89 -1.81
N PHE A 281 -3.87 12.17 -0.95
CA PHE A 281 -3.46 11.87 0.42
C PHE A 281 -2.18 11.02 0.48
N LEU A 282 -2.11 9.96 -0.32
CA LEU A 282 -0.91 9.10 -0.38
C LEU A 282 0.29 9.83 -0.99
N ALA A 283 0.07 10.80 -1.87
CA ALA A 283 1.14 11.63 -2.42
C ALA A 283 1.76 12.57 -1.37
N SER A 284 0.98 13.06 -0.39
CA SER A 284 1.48 13.91 0.70
C SER A 284 1.95 13.13 1.93
N TYR A 285 1.76 11.81 1.95
CA TYR A 285 2.24 10.95 3.03
C TYR A 285 3.78 10.94 3.13
N HIS A 286 4.30 11.04 4.35
CA HIS A 286 5.73 11.20 4.64
C HIS A 286 6.43 9.88 5.05
N GLY A 287 5.66 8.87 5.44
CA GLY A 287 6.19 7.55 5.78
C GLY A 287 6.58 6.72 4.55
N ALA A 288 7.01 5.49 4.79
CA ALA A 288 7.24 4.51 3.74
C ALA A 288 5.89 3.96 3.23
N LEU A 289 5.70 3.91 1.91
CA LEU A 289 4.47 3.44 1.27
C LEU A 289 4.81 2.34 0.25
N LEU A 290 4.16 1.20 0.36
CA LEU A 290 4.09 0.17 -0.68
C LEU A 290 2.62 -0.04 -1.07
N VAL A 291 2.29 0.23 -2.32
CA VAL A 291 0.91 0.13 -2.83
C VAL A 291 0.84 -0.82 -4.02
N VAL A 292 -0.07 -1.79 -3.96
CA VAL A 292 -0.52 -2.55 -5.13
C VAL A 292 -1.76 -1.87 -5.68
N SER A 293 -1.68 -1.43 -6.93
CA SER A 293 -2.82 -0.87 -7.64
C SER A 293 -2.61 -0.99 -9.14
N HIS A 294 -3.72 -1.07 -9.87
CA HIS A 294 -3.73 -0.87 -11.32
C HIS A 294 -3.76 0.63 -11.72
N ASP A 295 -4.09 1.52 -10.78
CA ASP A 295 -4.29 2.96 -11.00
C ASP A 295 -3.05 3.81 -10.65
N LEU A 296 -1.84 3.21 -10.62
CA LEU A 296 -0.60 3.90 -10.21
C LEU A 296 -0.26 5.14 -11.05
N GLY A 297 -0.84 5.30 -12.23
CA GLY A 297 -0.72 6.52 -13.02
C GLY A 297 -1.18 7.79 -12.28
N LEU A 298 -2.11 7.67 -11.33
CA LEU A 298 -2.54 8.79 -10.48
C LEU A 298 -1.50 9.18 -9.42
N LEU A 299 -0.56 8.28 -9.11
CA LEU A 299 0.57 8.52 -8.20
C LEU A 299 1.90 8.73 -8.94
N ASP A 300 1.88 8.92 -10.26
CA ASP A 300 3.09 8.95 -11.08
C ASP A 300 4.14 9.96 -10.58
N ARG A 301 3.69 11.13 -10.11
CA ARG A 301 4.59 12.18 -9.61
C ARG A 301 5.16 11.91 -8.23
N SER A 302 4.55 11.05 -7.43
CA SER A 302 4.95 10.78 -6.05
C SER A 302 5.67 9.43 -5.91
N ILE A 303 5.45 8.49 -6.83
CA ILE A 303 6.15 7.20 -6.85
C ILE A 303 7.62 7.41 -7.18
N THR A 304 8.46 6.85 -6.33
CA THR A 304 9.91 6.88 -6.46
C THR A 304 10.44 5.64 -7.19
N ARG A 305 9.77 4.50 -7.02
CA ARG A 305 10.24 3.18 -7.46
C ARG A 305 9.06 2.24 -7.73
N ILE A 306 9.26 1.29 -8.64
CA ILE A 306 8.27 0.27 -8.98
C ILE A 306 8.89 -1.11 -8.88
N LEU A 307 8.21 -1.98 -8.15
CA LEU A 307 8.51 -3.40 -8.06
C LEU A 307 7.59 -4.11 -9.05
N HIS A 308 8.18 -4.79 -10.04
CA HIS A 308 7.46 -5.64 -10.97
C HIS A 308 7.64 -7.09 -10.55
N LEU A 309 6.53 -7.73 -10.15
CA LEU A 309 6.49 -9.15 -9.84
C LEU A 309 5.91 -9.90 -11.05
N ASP A 310 6.76 -10.66 -11.73
CA ASP A 310 6.35 -11.52 -12.86
C ASP A 310 7.14 -12.82 -12.86
N GLU A 311 6.49 -13.91 -13.24
CA GLU A 311 7.06 -15.27 -13.26
C GLU A 311 7.91 -15.66 -12.03
N ARG A 312 7.51 -15.18 -10.83
CA ARG A 312 8.16 -15.37 -9.51
C ARG A 312 9.35 -14.46 -9.21
N ASP A 313 9.84 -13.74 -10.21
CA ASP A 313 10.93 -12.79 -10.05
C ASP A 313 10.42 -11.40 -9.67
N LEU A 314 11.12 -10.76 -8.73
CA LEU A 314 10.86 -9.39 -8.33
C LEU A 314 11.93 -8.47 -8.94
N ILE A 315 11.53 -7.65 -9.91
CA ILE A 315 12.41 -6.71 -10.60
C ILE A 315 12.11 -5.29 -10.13
N GLU A 316 13.14 -4.56 -9.67
CA GLU A 316 13.03 -3.17 -9.24
C GLU A 316 13.36 -2.21 -10.39
N TYR A 317 12.42 -1.31 -10.70
CA TYR A 317 12.59 -0.19 -11.62
C TYR A 317 12.61 1.12 -10.82
N ARG A 318 13.62 1.96 -11.08
CA ARG A 318 13.73 3.28 -10.46
C ARG A 318 13.05 4.33 -11.33
N GLY A 319 12.29 5.22 -10.70
CA GLY A 319 11.58 6.29 -11.38
C GLY A 319 10.05 6.18 -11.27
N THR A 320 9.38 6.98 -12.09
CA THR A 320 7.91 7.07 -12.11
C THR A 320 7.27 5.90 -12.84
N TYR A 321 5.95 5.75 -12.72
CA TYR A 321 5.16 4.74 -13.44
C TYR A 321 5.24 4.88 -14.96
N SER A 322 5.22 6.10 -15.47
CA SER A 322 5.41 6.39 -16.89
C SER A 322 6.79 5.92 -17.40
N GLN A 323 7.84 6.19 -16.63
CA GLN A 323 9.21 5.76 -16.94
C GLN A 323 9.36 4.25 -16.90
N TYR A 324 8.79 3.59 -15.88
CA TYR A 324 8.73 2.13 -15.79
C TYR A 324 8.07 1.51 -17.03
N ARG A 325 6.92 2.04 -17.48
CA ARG A 325 6.22 1.49 -18.65
C ARG A 325 7.06 1.58 -19.92
N GLU A 326 7.80 2.68 -20.10
CA GLU A 326 8.69 2.85 -21.25
C GLU A 326 9.91 1.92 -21.17
N GLN A 327 10.57 1.84 -20.01
CA GLN A 327 11.70 0.95 -19.77
C GLN A 327 11.31 -0.51 -19.99
N ARG A 328 10.19 -0.94 -19.39
CA ARG A 328 9.66 -2.29 -19.58
C ARG A 328 9.40 -2.61 -21.05
N LYS A 329 8.82 -1.68 -21.81
CA LYS A 329 8.60 -1.90 -23.25
C LYS A 329 9.92 -2.09 -24.00
N LYS A 330 10.94 -1.29 -23.71
CA LYS A 330 12.29 -1.42 -24.31
C LYS A 330 12.95 -2.74 -23.92
N ASP A 331 12.82 -3.15 -22.66
CA ASP A 331 13.36 -4.41 -22.16
C ASP A 331 12.66 -5.61 -22.79
N GLU A 332 11.32 -5.58 -22.90
CA GLU A 332 10.54 -6.61 -23.59
C GLU A 332 10.93 -6.72 -25.08
N GLU A 333 11.09 -5.59 -25.77
CA GLU A 333 11.56 -5.55 -27.16
C GLU A 333 12.98 -6.10 -27.31
N ARG A 334 13.89 -5.75 -26.39
CA ARG A 334 15.26 -6.24 -26.36
C ARG A 334 15.30 -7.75 -26.13
N LEU A 335 14.59 -8.25 -25.12
CA LEU A 335 14.49 -9.67 -24.81
C LEU A 335 13.88 -10.45 -25.96
N THR A 336 12.84 -9.92 -26.61
CA THR A 336 12.22 -10.54 -27.79
C THR A 336 13.22 -10.68 -28.94
N LYS A 337 14.01 -9.63 -29.23
CA LYS A 337 15.04 -9.68 -30.29
C LYS A 337 16.15 -10.68 -29.96
N VAL A 338 16.60 -10.73 -28.71
CA VAL A 338 17.63 -11.69 -28.25
C VAL A 338 17.11 -13.12 -28.35
N ALA A 339 15.90 -13.38 -27.83
CA ALA A 339 15.25 -14.68 -27.89
C ALA A 339 15.03 -15.14 -29.34
N ALA A 340 14.56 -14.24 -30.22
CA ALA A 340 14.39 -14.55 -31.64
C ALA A 340 15.72 -14.90 -32.34
N ARG A 341 16.80 -14.18 -32.03
CA ARG A 341 18.14 -14.46 -32.57
C ARG A 341 18.69 -15.80 -32.08
N GLN A 342 18.55 -16.09 -30.79
CA GLN A 342 18.95 -17.37 -30.20
C GLN A 342 18.14 -18.52 -30.80
N GLN A 343 16.83 -18.36 -30.95
CA GLN A 343 15.96 -19.38 -31.54
C GLN A 343 16.29 -19.65 -33.01
N ALA A 344 16.60 -18.60 -33.80
CA ALA A 344 17.03 -18.74 -35.18
C ALA A 344 18.37 -19.50 -35.29
N GLU A 345 19.33 -19.21 -34.40
CA GLU A 345 20.62 -19.91 -34.35
C GLU A 345 20.46 -21.38 -33.92
N ILE A 346 19.64 -21.64 -32.89
CA ILE A 346 19.28 -22.99 -32.44
C ILE A 346 18.67 -23.79 -33.60
N LYS A 347 17.71 -23.19 -34.32
CA LYS A 347 17.08 -23.81 -35.48
C LYS A 347 18.10 -24.10 -36.58
N ARG A 348 18.94 -23.13 -36.94
CA ARG A 348 19.98 -23.29 -37.97
C ARG A 348 20.95 -24.43 -37.64
N LEU A 349 21.42 -24.51 -36.40
CA LEU A 349 22.34 -25.55 -35.95
C LEU A 349 21.65 -26.93 -35.92
N ALA A 350 20.39 -26.99 -35.49
CA ALA A 350 19.60 -28.22 -35.50
C ALA A 350 19.35 -28.73 -36.92
N ASP A 351 18.98 -27.85 -37.86
CA ASP A 351 18.77 -28.20 -39.27
C ASP A 351 20.07 -28.72 -39.91
N LEU A 352 21.20 -28.09 -39.60
CA LEU A 352 22.52 -28.53 -40.05
C LEU A 352 22.87 -29.92 -39.49
N ALA A 353 22.64 -30.15 -38.20
CA ALA A 353 22.87 -31.46 -37.57
C ALA A 353 22.01 -32.56 -38.21
N ASN A 354 20.73 -32.27 -38.47
CA ASN A 354 19.81 -33.19 -39.13
C ASN A 354 20.25 -33.56 -40.56
N SER A 355 20.71 -32.60 -41.35
CA SER A 355 21.21 -32.87 -42.71
C SER A 355 22.47 -33.75 -42.74
N MET A 356 23.28 -33.72 -41.67
CA MET A 356 24.55 -34.45 -41.57
C MET A 356 24.40 -35.84 -40.92
N ARG A 357 23.25 -36.11 -40.28
CA ARG A 357 22.98 -37.33 -39.50
C ARG A 357 23.02 -38.62 -40.32
N HIS A 358 22.50 -38.58 -41.55
CA HIS A 358 22.43 -39.75 -42.45
C HIS A 358 23.54 -39.77 -43.50
N SER A 359 24.60 -38.97 -43.31
CA SER A 359 25.73 -38.90 -44.23
C SER A 359 26.90 -39.76 -43.73
N THR A 360 28.12 -39.52 -44.22
CA THR A 360 29.34 -40.24 -43.85
C THR A 360 29.59 -40.25 -42.34
N GLU A 361 30.26 -41.28 -41.82
CA GLU A 361 30.54 -41.46 -40.38
C GLU A 361 31.18 -40.22 -39.71
N LYS A 362 32.11 -39.55 -40.40
CA LYS A 362 32.75 -38.29 -39.94
C LYS A 362 31.74 -37.13 -39.81
N ARG A 363 30.72 -37.07 -40.68
CA ARG A 363 29.65 -36.07 -40.63
C ARG A 363 28.63 -36.41 -39.53
N ALA A 364 28.34 -37.69 -39.31
CA ALA A 364 27.50 -38.13 -38.20
C ALA A 364 28.10 -37.77 -36.83
N ARG A 365 29.41 -37.98 -36.62
CA ARG A 365 30.10 -37.55 -35.39
C ARG A 365 30.03 -36.03 -35.18
N LYS A 366 30.16 -35.24 -36.26
CA LYS A 366 30.02 -33.77 -36.21
C LYS A 366 28.59 -33.33 -35.88
N ALA A 367 27.57 -34.05 -36.34
CA ALA A 367 26.18 -33.81 -35.98
C ALA A 367 25.94 -33.99 -34.48
N GLN A 368 26.51 -35.02 -33.84
CA GLN A 368 26.41 -35.23 -32.40
C GLN A 368 26.99 -34.06 -31.58
N THR A 369 28.15 -33.51 -31.98
CA THR A 369 28.72 -32.32 -31.32
C THR A 369 27.82 -31.09 -31.49
N LEU A 370 27.18 -30.93 -32.65
CA LEU A 370 26.22 -29.85 -32.90
C LEU A 370 24.95 -30.02 -32.04
N ASP A 371 24.44 -31.24 -31.88
CA ASP A 371 23.30 -31.54 -31.02
C ASP A 371 23.59 -31.19 -29.56
N SER A 372 24.76 -31.59 -29.02
CA SER A 372 25.18 -31.19 -27.67
C SER A 372 25.28 -29.68 -27.51
N ARG A 373 25.74 -28.97 -28.56
CA ARG A 373 25.80 -27.50 -28.56
C ARG A 373 24.40 -26.88 -28.60
N VAL A 374 23.48 -27.46 -29.37
CA VAL A 374 22.07 -27.03 -29.43
C VAL A 374 21.40 -27.20 -28.07
N GLU A 375 21.60 -28.33 -27.39
CA GLU A 375 21.02 -28.55 -26.06
C GLU A 375 21.57 -27.56 -25.03
N ARG A 376 22.87 -27.26 -25.04
CA ARG A 376 23.44 -26.20 -24.20
C ARG A 376 22.87 -24.81 -24.53
N LEU A 377 22.74 -24.48 -25.81
CA LEU A 377 22.15 -23.20 -26.23
C LEU A 377 20.66 -23.11 -25.86
N LYS A 378 19.92 -24.22 -25.86
CA LYS A 378 18.53 -24.28 -25.38
C LYS A 378 18.44 -24.09 -23.87
N SER A 379 19.36 -24.66 -23.08
CA SER A 379 19.36 -24.48 -21.63
C SER A 379 19.74 -23.06 -21.19
N GLU A 380 20.57 -22.38 -21.98
CA GLU A 380 21.00 -20.98 -21.74
C GLU A 380 20.14 -19.96 -22.51
N ALA A 381 19.12 -20.42 -23.26
CA ALA A 381 18.29 -19.54 -24.07
C ALA A 381 17.49 -18.61 -23.16
N VAL A 382 17.53 -17.31 -23.48
CA VAL A 382 16.70 -16.33 -22.82
C VAL A 382 15.26 -16.58 -23.26
N THR A 383 14.39 -16.92 -22.32
CA THR A 383 12.96 -16.96 -22.55
C THR A 383 12.48 -15.53 -22.81
N GLY A 384 12.03 -15.26 -24.03
CA GLY A 384 11.37 -14.00 -24.34
C GLY A 384 10.12 -13.83 -23.47
N PRO A 385 9.71 -12.58 -23.16
CA PRO A 385 8.51 -12.33 -22.38
C PRO A 385 7.32 -13.03 -23.04
N LYS A 386 6.63 -13.91 -22.31
CA LYS A 386 5.39 -14.51 -22.81
C LYS A 386 4.43 -13.37 -23.06
N ARG A 387 4.10 -13.12 -24.34
CA ARG A 387 3.09 -12.12 -24.71
C ARG A 387 1.90 -12.29 -23.78
N GLU A 388 1.56 -11.23 -23.04
CA GLU A 388 0.26 -11.14 -22.42
C GLU A 388 -0.75 -11.45 -23.51
N ARG A 389 -1.48 -12.57 -23.37
CA ARG A 389 -2.52 -12.94 -24.32
C ARG A 389 -3.50 -11.77 -24.29
N LYS A 390 -3.45 -10.91 -25.31
CA LYS A 390 -4.51 -9.94 -25.56
C LYS A 390 -5.74 -10.77 -25.86
N VAL A 391 -6.60 -10.92 -24.85
CA VAL A 391 -7.88 -11.58 -25.03
C VAL A 391 -8.73 -10.60 -25.82
N ASN A 392 -8.79 -10.81 -27.13
CA ASN A 392 -9.70 -10.07 -27.97
C ASN A 392 -11.11 -10.66 -27.73
N PHE A 393 -11.84 -10.05 -26.80
CA PHE A 393 -13.26 -10.33 -26.62
C PHE A 393 -14.01 -9.70 -27.79
N ARG A 394 -14.46 -10.53 -28.73
CA ARG A 394 -15.40 -10.13 -29.77
C ARG A 394 -16.77 -10.68 -29.40
N PHE A 395 -17.73 -9.78 -29.20
CA PHE A 395 -19.12 -10.19 -29.09
C PHE A 395 -19.61 -10.67 -30.47
N PRO A 396 -20.49 -11.69 -30.52
CA PRO A 396 -21.14 -12.07 -31.76
C PRO A 396 -21.96 -10.90 -32.31
N ASP A 397 -22.09 -10.83 -33.63
CA ASP A 397 -22.92 -9.80 -34.25
C ASP A 397 -24.39 -9.99 -33.79
N PRO A 398 -25.04 -8.94 -33.26
CA PRO A 398 -26.38 -9.07 -32.70
C PRO A 398 -27.43 -9.34 -33.79
N PRO A 399 -28.56 -10.00 -33.44
CA PRO A 399 -29.67 -10.17 -34.38
C PRO A 399 -30.25 -8.82 -34.82
N HIS A 400 -30.99 -8.83 -35.93
CA HIS A 400 -31.63 -7.62 -36.44
C HIS A 400 -32.64 -7.08 -35.43
N SER A 401 -32.43 -5.83 -34.99
CA SER A 401 -33.31 -5.12 -34.07
C SER A 401 -33.81 -3.82 -34.69
N GLY A 402 -34.96 -3.35 -34.19
CA GLY A 402 -35.53 -2.06 -34.57
C GLY A 402 -34.58 -0.87 -34.30
N ARG A 403 -34.89 0.30 -34.88
CA ARG A 403 -34.08 1.52 -34.71
C ARG A 403 -33.93 1.94 -33.25
N VAL A 404 -34.99 1.80 -32.46
CA VAL A 404 -34.99 2.05 -31.01
C VAL A 404 -34.87 0.72 -30.31
N SER A 405 -33.84 0.56 -29.50
CA SER A 405 -33.53 -0.68 -28.77
C SER A 405 -34.12 -0.70 -27.35
N LEU A 406 -34.20 0.46 -26.71
CA LEU A 406 -34.70 0.58 -25.33
C LEU A 406 -35.40 1.93 -25.17
N VAL A 407 -36.54 1.92 -24.48
CA VAL A 407 -37.26 3.12 -24.03
C VAL A 407 -37.52 2.97 -22.54
N VAL A 408 -37.12 3.98 -21.76
CA VAL A 408 -37.32 4.06 -20.32
C VAL A 408 -38.14 5.32 -20.03
N GLU A 409 -39.24 5.16 -19.32
CA GLU A 409 -40.17 6.25 -19.01
C GLU A 409 -40.42 6.32 -17.50
N SER A 410 -40.11 7.48 -16.90
CA SER A 410 -40.39 7.83 -15.49
C SER A 410 -40.02 6.74 -14.48
N LEU A 411 -38.83 6.15 -14.63
CA LEU A 411 -38.36 5.07 -13.78
C LEU A 411 -38.07 5.58 -12.36
N ARG A 412 -38.64 4.89 -11.37
CA ARG A 412 -38.41 5.15 -9.93
C ARG A 412 -38.10 3.85 -9.21
N LYS A 413 -37.13 3.89 -8.29
CA LYS A 413 -36.87 2.78 -7.37
C LYS A 413 -36.52 3.26 -5.97
N SER A 414 -37.04 2.56 -4.96
CA SER A 414 -36.78 2.77 -3.55
C SER A 414 -36.49 1.43 -2.86
N TYR A 415 -35.61 1.45 -1.86
CA TYR A 415 -35.40 0.32 -0.95
C TYR A 415 -35.50 0.85 0.46
N SER A 416 -36.63 0.57 1.13
CA SER A 416 -36.91 0.95 2.53
C SER A 416 -36.38 2.33 2.93
N GLY A 417 -36.97 3.41 2.41
CA GLY A 417 -36.51 4.78 2.67
C GLY A 417 -36.73 5.72 1.47
N PRO A 418 -35.96 6.84 1.39
CA PRO A 418 -35.99 7.75 0.24
C PRO A 418 -35.75 7.01 -1.09
N PRO A 419 -36.33 7.49 -2.22
CA PRO A 419 -36.09 6.88 -3.52
C PRO A 419 -34.61 6.95 -3.87
N VAL A 420 -34.06 5.82 -4.35
CA VAL A 420 -32.67 5.74 -4.84
C VAL A 420 -32.51 6.61 -6.08
N PHE A 421 -33.52 6.60 -6.94
CA PHE A 421 -33.67 7.53 -8.04
C PHE A 421 -35.16 7.74 -8.33
N ASP A 422 -35.48 8.89 -8.90
CA ASP A 422 -36.83 9.31 -9.24
C ASP A 422 -36.87 9.92 -10.65
N ASP A 423 -37.93 9.61 -11.38
CA ASP A 423 -38.25 10.11 -12.73
C ASP A 423 -37.13 10.04 -13.78
N ILE A 424 -36.49 8.86 -13.93
CA ILE A 424 -35.51 8.65 -15.00
C ILE A 424 -36.22 8.32 -16.32
N GLY A 425 -35.98 9.11 -17.36
CA GLY A 425 -36.47 8.84 -18.72
C GLY A 425 -35.38 9.01 -19.78
N PHE A 426 -35.24 8.02 -20.67
CA PHE A 426 -34.34 8.07 -21.83
C PHE A 426 -34.69 6.98 -22.85
N ASP A 427 -34.32 7.19 -24.10
CA ASP A 427 -34.34 6.18 -25.15
C ASP A 427 -32.91 5.85 -25.62
N LEU A 428 -32.73 4.65 -26.17
CA LEU A 428 -31.45 4.19 -26.71
C LEU A 428 -31.67 3.59 -28.09
N GLY A 429 -31.01 4.17 -29.09
CA GLY A 429 -30.99 3.72 -30.47
C GLY A 429 -30.03 2.55 -30.72
N ARG A 430 -30.24 1.84 -31.83
CA ARG A 430 -29.35 0.77 -32.27
C ARG A 430 -27.95 1.32 -32.57
N GLY A 431 -26.95 0.77 -31.89
CA GLY A 431 -25.53 1.15 -32.06
C GLY A 431 -25.08 2.31 -31.16
N GLU A 432 -26.00 2.92 -30.41
CA GLU A 432 -25.67 3.95 -29.42
C GLU A 432 -25.03 3.33 -28.19
N ARG A 433 -24.21 4.13 -27.50
CA ARG A 433 -23.49 3.73 -26.30
C ARG A 433 -23.85 4.67 -25.16
N LEU A 434 -24.53 4.14 -24.15
CA LEU A 434 -24.88 4.89 -22.95
C LEU A 434 -23.86 4.60 -21.85
N LEU A 435 -23.28 5.65 -21.27
CA LEU A 435 -22.41 5.56 -20.11
C LEU A 435 -23.15 6.12 -18.89
N VAL A 436 -23.36 5.29 -17.87
CA VAL A 436 -24.01 5.69 -16.61
C VAL A 436 -22.93 6.07 -15.60
N LEU A 437 -22.90 7.34 -15.20
CA LEU A 437 -21.98 7.88 -14.21
C LEU A 437 -22.74 8.31 -12.95
N GLY A 438 -22.07 8.27 -11.81
CA GLY A 438 -22.63 8.69 -10.53
C GLY A 438 -21.84 8.14 -9.34
N LEU A 439 -22.11 8.66 -8.14
CA LEU A 439 -21.47 8.20 -6.90
C LEU A 439 -21.87 6.75 -6.57
N ASN A 440 -21.08 6.07 -5.74
CA ASN A 440 -21.48 4.76 -5.23
C ASN A 440 -22.68 4.92 -4.30
N GLY A 441 -23.68 4.05 -4.45
CA GLY A 441 -24.98 4.20 -3.78
C GLY A 441 -26.02 5.05 -4.53
N ALA A 442 -25.65 5.74 -5.62
CA ALA A 442 -26.60 6.52 -6.44
C ALA A 442 -27.59 5.67 -7.27
N GLY A 443 -27.62 4.35 -7.08
CA GLY A 443 -28.57 3.46 -7.76
C GLY A 443 -28.18 2.94 -9.14
N LYS A 444 -26.94 3.13 -9.60
CA LYS A 444 -26.48 2.65 -10.92
C LYS A 444 -26.74 1.15 -11.12
N THR A 445 -26.33 0.32 -10.16
CA THR A 445 -26.56 -1.13 -10.19
C THR A 445 -28.05 -1.46 -10.14
N SER A 446 -28.82 -0.75 -9.30
CA SER A 446 -30.27 -0.94 -9.22
C SER A 446 -30.96 -0.61 -10.55
N MET A 447 -30.55 0.46 -11.23
CA MET A 447 -31.05 0.81 -12.56
C MET A 447 -30.68 -0.28 -13.58
N LEU A 448 -29.43 -0.73 -13.62
CA LEU A 448 -29.01 -1.79 -14.54
C LEU A 448 -29.73 -3.12 -14.30
N ARG A 449 -30.01 -3.49 -13.04
CA ARG A 449 -30.83 -4.65 -12.67
C ARG A 449 -32.27 -4.52 -13.19
N ILE A 450 -32.86 -3.34 -13.10
CA ILE A 450 -34.21 -3.09 -13.63
C ILE A 450 -34.22 -3.17 -15.16
N LEU A 451 -33.24 -2.58 -15.82
CA LEU A 451 -33.09 -2.72 -17.29
C LEU A 451 -32.87 -4.18 -17.69
N ALA A 452 -32.11 -4.96 -16.91
CA ALA A 452 -31.90 -6.37 -17.16
C ALA A 452 -33.15 -7.25 -16.88
N GLY A 453 -34.19 -6.71 -16.26
CA GLY A 453 -35.37 -7.46 -15.81
C GLY A 453 -35.14 -8.30 -14.55
N GLU A 454 -34.03 -8.09 -13.82
CA GLU A 454 -33.76 -8.78 -12.54
C GLU A 454 -34.51 -8.16 -11.36
N SER A 455 -34.95 -6.91 -11.49
CA SER A 455 -35.71 -6.20 -10.46
C SER A 455 -36.85 -5.42 -11.10
N GLU A 456 -38.00 -5.38 -10.42
CA GLU A 456 -39.12 -4.55 -10.86
C GLU A 456 -38.94 -3.09 -10.43
N PRO A 457 -39.33 -2.11 -11.26
CA PRO A 457 -39.42 -0.71 -10.85
C PRO A 457 -40.64 -0.48 -9.94
N ASP A 458 -40.56 0.51 -9.06
CA ASP A 458 -41.72 0.88 -8.22
C ASP A 458 -42.72 1.75 -9.01
N ARG A 459 -42.22 2.53 -9.98
CA ARG A 459 -42.99 3.32 -10.95
C ARG A 459 -42.19 3.45 -12.25
N GLY A 460 -42.90 3.63 -13.36
CA GLY A 460 -42.31 3.80 -14.69
C GLY A 460 -42.36 2.52 -15.52
N SER A 461 -41.89 2.59 -16.76
CA SER A 461 -41.85 1.44 -17.65
C SER A 461 -40.52 1.33 -18.37
N VAL A 462 -40.11 0.09 -18.63
CA VAL A 462 -38.94 -0.25 -19.45
C VAL A 462 -39.45 -1.09 -20.61
N ARG A 463 -39.27 -0.61 -21.84
CA ARG A 463 -39.72 -1.28 -23.07
C ARG A 463 -38.54 -1.53 -23.98
N PHE A 464 -38.31 -2.79 -24.32
CA PHE A 464 -37.33 -3.19 -25.32
C PHE A 464 -37.92 -3.13 -26.72
N GLY A 465 -37.09 -2.71 -27.67
CA GLY A 465 -37.43 -2.71 -29.09
C GLY A 465 -37.63 -4.13 -29.63
N HIS A 466 -38.29 -4.23 -30.78
CA HIS A 466 -38.50 -5.52 -31.45
C HIS A 466 -37.17 -6.19 -31.82
N GLY A 467 -37.04 -7.49 -31.51
CA GLY A 467 -35.86 -8.29 -31.82
C GLY A 467 -34.63 -8.01 -30.94
N VAL A 468 -34.80 -7.28 -29.83
CA VAL A 468 -33.70 -6.98 -28.90
C VAL A 468 -33.49 -8.15 -27.93
N THR A 469 -32.24 -8.59 -27.81
CA THR A 469 -31.80 -9.53 -26.79
C THR A 469 -30.90 -8.80 -25.79
N VAL A 470 -31.17 -8.97 -24.50
CA VAL A 470 -30.44 -8.29 -23.42
C VAL A 470 -29.44 -9.25 -22.81
N GLY A 471 -28.19 -8.81 -22.68
CA GLY A 471 -27.17 -9.49 -21.89
C GLY A 471 -26.80 -8.62 -20.70
N TYR A 472 -26.85 -9.18 -19.49
CA TYR A 472 -26.48 -8.49 -18.28
C TYR A 472 -25.30 -9.18 -17.61
N TYR A 473 -24.31 -8.38 -17.21
CA TYR A 473 -23.15 -8.84 -16.46
C TYR A 473 -23.13 -8.13 -15.12
N ALA A 474 -23.51 -8.86 -14.07
CA ALA A 474 -23.50 -8.35 -12.71
C ALA A 474 -22.06 -8.19 -12.21
N GLN A 475 -21.83 -7.16 -11.40
CA GLN A 475 -20.61 -7.05 -10.62
C GLN A 475 -20.67 -8.13 -9.52
N GLU A 476 -19.93 -9.24 -9.67
CA GLU A 476 -19.69 -10.16 -8.55
C GLU A 476 -19.05 -9.35 -7.41
N HIS A 477 -19.68 -9.37 -6.23
CA HIS A 477 -19.20 -9.06 -4.86
C HIS A 477 -20.37 -8.68 -3.91
N GLU A 478 -21.58 -9.22 -4.14
CA GLU A 478 -22.66 -9.22 -3.12
C GLU A 478 -22.93 -10.68 -2.74
N GLY A 479 -22.24 -11.13 -1.66
CA GLY A 479 -22.33 -12.45 -1.05
C GLY A 479 -21.92 -12.47 0.42
#